data_AF-A0A1E4MJN9-F1
#
_entry.id   AF-A0A1E4MJN9-F1
#
_cell.length_a   1.000
_cell.length_b   1.000
_cell.length_c   1.000
_cell.angle_alpha   90.00
_cell.angle_beta   90.00
_cell.angle_gamma   90.00
#
_symmetry.space_group_name_H-M   'P 1'
#
loop_
_entity.id
_entity.type
_entity.pdbx_description
1 polymer ?
#
loop_
_entity_poly.entity_id
_entity_poly.type
_entity_poly.pdbx_seq_one_letter_code
_entity_poly.pdbx_strand_id
1 'polypeptide(L)'
;MKPLSPATLDRLGNAADFVFLALRDGSSAAEVIDGLLRDHRASLRLRPDGNRLTCAGITVSCTWSKDEGLLKTWRARATERLAAQVMEAIGG
;
A
#
# COMPACT_ATOMS: atom_id res chain seq x y z
N MET A 1 12.70 -0.21 13.79
CA MET A 1 11.30 -0.13 13.30
C MET A 1 10.50 -1.19 14.05
N LYS A 2 9.34 -0.90 14.66
CA LYS A 2 8.61 -1.93 15.44
C LYS A 2 8.17 -3.08 14.50
N PRO A 3 8.31 -4.37 14.87
CA PRO A 3 7.83 -5.48 14.04
C PRO A 3 6.32 -5.38 13.82
N LEU A 4 5.86 -5.76 12.62
CA LEU A 4 4.43 -5.81 12.33
C LEU A 4 3.84 -7.02 13.06
N SER A 5 2.58 -6.90 13.51
CA SER A 5 1.88 -8.10 13.96
C SER A 5 1.67 -9.06 12.77
N PRO A 6 1.61 -10.38 13.00
CA PRO A 6 1.40 -11.36 11.92
C PRO A 6 0.17 -11.04 11.07
N ALA A 7 -0.93 -10.63 11.70
CA ALA A 7 -2.16 -10.23 11.00
C ALA A 7 -2.00 -8.95 10.17
N THR A 8 -1.10 -8.04 10.53
CA THR A 8 -0.82 -6.84 9.72
C THR A 8 0.09 -7.18 8.55
N LEU A 9 1.07 -8.06 8.78
CA LEU A 9 1.97 -8.54 7.74
C LEU A 9 1.22 -9.31 6.65
N ASP A 10 0.31 -10.21 7.03
CA ASP A 10 -0.54 -10.95 6.10
C ASP A 10 -1.42 -10.02 5.25
N ARG A 11 -2.08 -9.05 5.88
CA ARG A 11 -2.86 -8.03 5.14
C ARG A 11 -2.00 -7.20 4.20
N LEU A 12 -0.77 -6.86 4.61
CA LEU A 12 0.14 -6.09 3.79
C LEU A 12 0.62 -6.91 2.59
N GLY A 13 0.95 -8.19 2.78
CA GLY A 13 1.30 -9.12 1.70
C GLY A 13 0.16 -9.24 0.69
N ASN A 14 -1.05 -9.58 1.15
CA ASN A 14 -2.23 -9.73 0.31
C ASN A 14 -2.55 -8.43 -0.50
N ALA A 15 -2.45 -7.26 0.14
CA ALA A 15 -2.66 -5.99 -0.55
C ALA A 15 -1.55 -5.67 -1.56
N ALA A 16 -0.30 -6.00 -1.24
CA ALA A 16 0.82 -5.79 -2.16
C ALA A 16 0.73 -6.71 -3.38
N ASP A 17 0.34 -7.97 -3.19
CA ASP A 17 0.14 -8.94 -4.27
C ASP A 17 -1.00 -8.50 -5.20
N PHE A 18 -2.12 -8.05 -4.64
CA PHE A 18 -3.22 -7.47 -5.42
C PHE A 18 -2.75 -6.30 -6.30
N VAL A 19 -2.03 -5.32 -5.71
CA VAL A 19 -1.50 -4.17 -6.46
C VAL A 19 -0.54 -4.61 -7.56
N PHE A 20 0.32 -5.59 -7.29
CA PHE A 20 1.26 -6.10 -8.26
C PHE A 20 0.55 -6.77 -9.45
N LEU A 21 -0.40 -7.66 -9.18
CA LEU A 21 -1.17 -8.38 -10.20
C LEU A 21 -2.01 -7.41 -11.03
N ALA A 22 -2.74 -6.49 -10.39
CA ALA A 22 -3.60 -5.54 -11.08
C ALA A 22 -2.80 -4.60 -12.01
N LEU A 23 -1.63 -4.12 -11.57
CA LEU A 23 -0.74 -3.31 -12.42
C LEU A 23 -0.13 -4.12 -13.56
N ARG A 24 0.22 -5.39 -13.33
CA ARG A 24 0.72 -6.28 -14.38
C ARG A 24 -0.33 -6.54 -15.44
N ASP A 25 -1.59 -6.66 -15.04
CA ASP A 25 -2.72 -6.92 -15.93
C ASP A 25 -3.23 -5.62 -16.62
N GLY A 26 -2.57 -4.48 -16.39
CA GLY A 26 -2.81 -3.22 -17.09
C GLY A 26 -3.85 -2.30 -16.43
N SER A 27 -4.27 -2.60 -15.20
CA SER A 27 -5.21 -1.74 -14.46
C SER A 27 -4.62 -0.35 -14.20
N SER A 28 -5.45 0.67 -14.32
CA SER A 28 -5.09 2.04 -13.98
C SER A 28 -4.90 2.22 -12.47
N ALA A 29 -4.15 3.26 -12.06
CA ALA A 29 -3.95 3.54 -10.64
C ALA A 29 -5.26 3.79 -9.88
N ALA A 30 -6.26 4.37 -10.56
CA ALA A 30 -7.58 4.61 -9.99
C ALA A 30 -8.33 3.30 -9.72
N GLU A 31 -8.33 2.36 -10.67
CA GLU A 31 -8.95 1.03 -10.51
C GLU A 31 -8.28 0.22 -9.39
N VAL A 32 -6.96 0.30 -9.31
CA VAL A 32 -6.21 -0.37 -8.22
C VAL A 32 -6.55 0.23 -6.86
N ILE A 33 -6.62 1.56 -6.74
CA ILE A 33 -7.03 2.21 -5.48
C ILE A 33 -8.45 1.82 -5.12
N ASP A 34 -9.36 1.81 -6.08
CA ASP A 34 -10.76 1.41 -5.88
C ASP A 34 -10.88 -0.05 -5.38
N GLY A 35 -10.11 -0.98 -5.96
CA GLY A 35 -10.01 -2.36 -5.46
C GLY A 35 -9.43 -2.46 -4.04
N LEU A 36 -8.40 -1.65 -3.73
CA LEU A 36 -7.85 -1.58 -2.36
C LEU A 36 -8.91 -1.09 -1.35
N LEU A 37 -9.75 -0.13 -1.73
CA LEU A 37 -10.83 0.39 -0.89
C LEU A 37 -11.91 -0.67 -0.62
N ARG A 38 -12.27 -1.46 -1.64
CA ARG A 38 -13.30 -2.50 -1.53
C ARG A 38 -12.80 -3.72 -0.74
N ASP A 39 -11.66 -4.27 -1.12
CA ASP A 39 -11.28 -5.63 -0.73
C ASP A 39 -10.17 -5.66 0.33
N HIS A 40 -9.37 -4.60 0.43
CA HIS A 40 -8.20 -4.54 1.32
C HIS A 40 -8.35 -3.57 2.49
N ARG A 41 -9.59 -3.15 2.79
CA ARG A 41 -9.93 -2.20 3.87
C ARG A 41 -9.08 -0.92 3.83
N ALA A 42 -8.75 -0.45 2.62
CA ALA A 42 -8.07 0.81 2.48
C ALA A 42 -9.02 1.98 2.77
N SER A 43 -8.45 3.16 3.01
CA SER A 43 -9.19 4.41 3.07
C SER A 43 -8.46 5.49 2.27
N LEU A 44 -9.23 6.25 1.51
CA LEU A 44 -8.75 7.37 0.71
C LEU A 44 -9.38 8.66 1.26
N ARG A 45 -8.56 9.66 1.56
CA ARG A 45 -9.01 11.00 1.90
C ARG A 45 -8.45 11.97 0.87
N LEU A 46 -9.35 12.62 0.13
CA LEU A 46 -9.00 13.68 -0.81
C LEU A 46 -9.10 15.02 -0.09
N ARG A 47 -8.06 15.85 -0.19
CA ARG A 47 -8.07 17.19 0.40
C ARG A 47 -7.32 18.20 -0.48
N PRO A 48 -7.62 19.51 -0.37
CA PRO A 48 -6.89 20.56 -1.08
C PRO A 48 -5.38 20.59 -0.74
N ASP A 49 -5.02 20.19 0.48
CA ASP A 49 -3.63 20.16 0.99
C ASP A 49 -2.90 18.83 0.71
N GLY A 50 -3.56 17.87 0.05
CA GLY A 50 -2.96 16.61 -0.34
C GLY A 50 -3.88 15.42 -0.13
N ASN A 51 -3.79 14.48 -1.06
CA ASN A 51 -4.53 13.24 -0.99
C ASN A 51 -3.80 12.28 -0.06
N ARG A 52 -4.53 11.43 0.64
CA ARG A 52 -3.98 10.45 1.60
C ARG A 52 -4.60 9.08 1.36
N LEU A 53 -3.75 8.07 1.19
CA LEU A 53 -4.13 6.66 1.10
C LEU A 53 -3.60 5.92 2.33
N THR A 54 -4.48 5.22 3.03
CA THR A 54 -4.13 4.32 4.12
C THR A 54 -4.58 2.91 3.77
N CYS A 55 -3.66 1.94 3.75
CA CYS A 55 -3.95 0.52 3.51
C CYS A 55 -2.95 -0.35 4.27
N ALA A 56 -3.44 -1.43 4.90
CA ALA A 56 -2.63 -2.40 5.65
C ALA A 56 -1.65 -1.78 6.68
N GLY A 57 -2.06 -0.71 7.36
CA GLY A 57 -1.23 0.00 8.35
C GLY A 57 -0.19 0.96 7.76
N ILE A 58 -0.12 1.08 6.43
CA ILE A 58 0.71 2.07 5.74
C ILE A 58 -0.15 3.26 5.35
N THR A 59 0.29 4.46 5.72
CA THR A 59 -0.34 5.72 5.31
C THR A 59 0.65 6.51 4.47
N VAL A 60 0.21 6.93 3.28
CA VAL A 60 0.98 7.81 2.39
C VAL A 60 0.14 9.01 2.00
N SER A 61 0.80 10.09 1.65
CA SER A 61 0.17 11.29 1.12
C SER A 61 0.86 11.73 -0.16
N CYS A 62 0.08 12.26 -1.10
CA CYS A 62 0.57 12.81 -2.35
C CYS A 62 -0.22 14.07 -2.70
N THR A 63 0.52 15.15 -3.00
CA THR A 63 -0.04 16.46 -3.37
C THR A 63 -0.08 16.70 -4.87
N TRP A 64 0.71 15.95 -5.66
CA TRP A 64 0.87 16.18 -7.10
C TRP A 64 0.02 15.26 -7.99
N SER A 65 -0.43 14.10 -7.48
CA SER A 65 -1.36 13.21 -8.18
C SER A 65 -2.25 12.48 -7.18
N LYS A 66 -3.56 12.45 -7.45
CA LYS A 66 -4.55 11.80 -6.58
C LYS A 66 -4.49 10.29 -6.60
N ASP A 67 -4.02 9.69 -7.70
CA ASP A 67 -4.06 8.24 -7.88
C ASP A 67 -2.65 7.67 -8.07
N GLU A 68 -1.98 8.02 -9.16
CA GLU A 68 -0.68 7.47 -9.52
C GLU A 68 0.39 7.75 -8.47
N GLY A 69 0.44 9.00 -7.99
CA GLY A 69 1.41 9.39 -6.96
C GLY A 69 1.16 8.71 -5.62
N LEU A 70 -0.11 8.55 -5.23
CA LEU A 70 -0.49 7.80 -4.03
C LEU A 70 -0.11 6.32 -4.15
N LEU A 71 -0.51 5.68 -5.25
CA LEU A 71 -0.30 4.25 -5.44
C LEU A 71 1.20 3.92 -5.53
N LYS A 72 1.96 4.73 -6.28
CA LYS A 72 3.42 4.56 -6.40
C LYS A 72 4.12 4.69 -5.05
N THR A 73 3.74 5.71 -4.26
CA THR A 73 4.32 5.93 -2.93
C THR A 73 3.92 4.82 -1.98
N TRP A 74 2.66 4.40 -1.98
CA TRP A 74 2.17 3.31 -1.14
C TRP A 74 2.91 2.01 -1.45
N ARG A 75 3.04 1.66 -2.74
CA ARG A 75 3.74 0.46 -3.19
C ARG A 75 5.20 0.47 -2.73
N ALA A 76 5.92 1.57 -2.90
CA ALA A 76 7.31 1.68 -2.43
C ALA A 76 7.42 1.41 -0.92
N ARG A 77 6.54 2.02 -0.11
CA ARG A 77 6.50 1.79 1.34
C ARG A 77 6.11 0.37 1.71
N ALA A 78 5.17 -0.25 0.99
CA ALA A 78 4.79 -1.64 1.20
C ALA A 78 5.97 -2.58 0.97
N THR A 79 6.69 -2.40 -0.14
CA THR A 79 7.88 -3.19 -0.47
C THR A 79 8.99 -3.02 0.58
N GLU A 80 9.31 -1.78 0.96
CA GLU A 80 10.29 -1.50 2.03
C GLU A 80 9.93 -2.23 3.33
N ARG A 81 8.64 -2.21 3.68
CA ARG A 81 8.16 -2.79 4.93
C ARG A 81 8.18 -4.31 4.91
N LEU A 82 7.80 -4.93 3.80
CA LEU A 82 7.90 -6.39 3.60
C LEU A 82 9.35 -6.86 3.64
N ALA A 83 10.25 -6.18 2.93
CA ALA A 83 11.68 -6.50 2.95
C ALA A 83 12.29 -6.38 4.36
N ALA A 84 11.92 -5.34 5.11
CA ALA A 84 12.34 -5.20 6.50
C ALA A 84 11.85 -6.35 7.39
N GLN A 85 10.63 -6.88 7.20
CA GLN A 85 10.17 -8.04 7.96
C GLN A 85 10.95 -9.32 7.62
N VAL A 86 11.30 -9.53 6.35
CA VAL A 86 12.10 -10.69 5.93
C VAL A 86 13.50 -10.65 6.53
N MET A 87 14.16 -9.48 6.50
CA MET A 87 15.50 -9.34 7.07
C MET A 87 15.54 -9.58 8.59
N GLU A 88 14.55 -9.07 9.32
CA GLU A 88 14.43 -9.30 10.77
C GLU A 88 14.16 -10.79 11.09
N ALA A 89 13.47 -11.52 10.22
CA ALA A 89 13.21 -12.95 10.41
C ALA A 89 14.43 -13.84 10.13
N ILE A 90 15.40 -13.37 9.34
CA ILE A 90 16.61 -14.13 8.95
C ILE A 90 17.81 -13.79 9.86
N GLY A 91 17.87 -12.55 10.39
CA GLY A 91 18.96 -12.08 11.24
C GLY A 91 18.71 -12.20 12.76
N GLY A 92 17.57 -12.77 13.17
CA GLY A 92 17.16 -12.98 14.57
C GLY A 92 17.41 -14.40 15.07
#